data_AF-Q1K2J5-F1
#
_entry.id   AF-Q1K2J5-F1
#
_cell.length_a   1.000
_cell.length_b   1.000
_cell.length_c   1.000
_cell.angle_alpha   90.00
_cell.angle_beta   90.00
_cell.angle_gamma   90.00
#
_symmetry.space_group_name_H-M   'P 1'
#
loop_
_entity.id
_entity.type
_entity.pdbx_description
1 polymer ?
#
loop_
_entity_poly.entity_id
_entity_poly.type
_entity_poly.pdbx_seq_one_letter_code
_entity_poly.pdbx_strand_id
1 'polypeptide(L)'
;MPAQQMNIAKRQALLLFIQGEGKGKSFGFGRRMDQSIHQAMIYRTYDLLQRIHHTDIVVVQDGEAPLLADAIYLPQRGTNLNECFCTALQDTFALGYERVVAVGGDIPTLDSNDLYQALYSNEVVLGPSCDGGFYLAGLGKEDVRFFNNLPWRQSHLFSHLIERLADSRRCCEQLPRRRDIDHATDGRKNASLLMKLVHVWLNIYPSIHSRSTARGQFLTDRIPEPRYSALPPPVFSLA
;
A
#
# COMPACT_ATOMS: atom_id res chain seq x y z
N MET A 1 -12.65 26.87 35.94
CA MET A 1 -12.01 26.89 34.60
C MET A 1 -11.32 25.55 34.43
N PRO A 2 -11.89 24.59 33.67
CA PRO A 2 -11.23 23.31 33.45
C PRO A 2 -10.05 23.52 32.50
N ALA A 3 -8.90 22.99 32.88
CA ALA A 3 -7.69 22.97 32.06
C ALA A 3 -8.03 22.37 30.68
N GLN A 4 -7.74 23.13 29.62
CA GLN A 4 -7.74 22.59 28.27
C GLN A 4 -6.75 21.44 28.24
N GLN A 5 -7.28 20.22 28.17
CA GLN A 5 -6.50 19.02 27.99
C GLN A 5 -5.86 19.14 26.60
N MET A 6 -4.60 19.57 26.56
CA MET A 6 -3.77 19.49 25.37
C MET A 6 -3.77 18.03 24.93
N ASN A 7 -4.55 17.76 23.88
CA ASN A 7 -4.61 16.48 23.22
C ASN A 7 -3.21 16.24 22.64
N ILE A 8 -2.35 15.52 23.37
CA ILE A 8 -1.09 15.04 22.82
C ILE A 8 -1.51 14.21 21.61
N ALA A 9 -1.19 14.70 20.41
CA ALA A 9 -1.57 14.02 19.18
C ALA A 9 -1.07 12.57 19.27
N LYS A 10 -2.00 11.61 19.16
CA LYS A 10 -1.65 10.18 19.15
C LYS A 10 -0.51 9.97 18.17
N ARG A 11 0.55 9.25 18.55
CA ARG A 11 1.59 8.88 17.59
C ARG A 11 1.00 7.87 16.61
N GLN A 12 1.01 8.19 15.32
CA GLN A 12 0.46 7.34 14.26
C GLN A 12 1.56 6.97 13.26
N ALA A 13 1.44 5.77 12.69
CA ALA A 13 2.37 5.29 11.67
C ALA A 13 1.63 4.78 10.43
N LEU A 14 2.26 5.02 9.28
CA LEU A 14 1.93 4.40 8.01
C LEU A 14 2.91 3.25 7.78
N LEU A 15 2.41 2.01 7.90
CA LEU A 15 3.19 0.80 7.66
C LEU A 15 3.10 0.42 6.18
N LEU A 16 4.19 0.64 5.45
CA LEU A 16 4.33 0.21 4.07
C LEU A 16 4.94 -1.19 4.02
N PHE A 17 4.15 -2.15 3.56
CA PHE A 17 4.60 -3.53 3.35
C PHE A 17 5.01 -3.72 1.90
N ILE A 18 6.29 -4.05 1.67
CA ILE A 18 6.87 -4.21 0.34
C ILE A 18 7.26 -5.67 0.13
N GLN A 19 6.74 -6.29 -0.91
CA GLN A 19 7.24 -7.58 -1.38
C GLN A 19 8.35 -7.30 -2.40
N GLY A 20 9.55 -7.81 -2.18
CA GLY A 20 10.72 -7.50 -3.00
C GLY A 20 10.68 -8.12 -4.40
N GLU A 21 11.65 -7.71 -5.21
CA GLU A 21 11.79 -8.15 -6.60
C GLU A 21 12.01 -9.67 -6.69
N GLY A 22 11.26 -10.34 -7.57
CA GLY A 22 11.39 -11.78 -7.81
C GLY A 22 10.25 -12.64 -7.25
N LYS A 23 9.35 -12.10 -6.42
CA LYS A 23 8.15 -12.83 -5.96
C LYS A 23 6.98 -12.88 -6.98
N GLY A 24 7.27 -12.75 -8.27
CA GLY A 24 6.39 -13.27 -9.32
C GLY A 24 5.32 -12.33 -9.89
N LYS A 25 5.40 -11.01 -9.69
CA LYS A 25 4.49 -10.09 -10.40
C LYS A 25 4.91 -9.96 -11.86
N SER A 26 4.03 -10.41 -12.75
CA SER A 26 4.19 -10.31 -14.19
C SER A 26 2.99 -9.54 -14.72
N PHE A 27 3.25 -8.36 -15.28
CA PHE A 27 2.23 -7.49 -15.87
C PHE A 27 2.11 -7.71 -17.38
N GLY A 28 2.92 -8.62 -17.93
CA GLY A 28 2.88 -9.02 -19.33
C GLY A 28 3.65 -8.10 -20.27
N PHE A 29 4.54 -7.25 -19.73
CA PHE A 29 5.42 -6.37 -20.52
C PHE A 29 6.88 -6.85 -20.55
N GLY A 30 7.16 -7.99 -19.91
CA GLY A 30 8.48 -8.60 -19.84
C GLY A 30 9.27 -8.14 -18.62
N ARG A 31 10.18 -9.00 -18.15
CA ARG A 31 10.83 -8.91 -16.83
C ARG A 31 11.31 -7.50 -16.44
N ARG A 32 12.09 -6.84 -17.31
CA ARG A 32 12.66 -5.51 -17.02
C ARG A 32 11.59 -4.43 -16.86
N MET A 33 10.56 -4.46 -17.71
CA MET A 33 9.48 -3.48 -17.64
C MET A 33 8.59 -3.78 -16.44
N ASP A 34 8.31 -5.04 -16.16
CA ASP A 34 7.51 -5.43 -15.00
C ASP A 34 8.19 -5.01 -13.68
N GLN A 35 9.53 -5.14 -13.59
CA GLN A 35 10.32 -4.60 -12.48
C GLN A 35 10.21 -3.07 -12.37
N SER A 36 10.35 -2.35 -13.49
CA SER A 36 10.25 -0.88 -13.51
C SER A 36 8.86 -0.40 -13.08
N ILE A 37 7.81 -1.09 -13.52
CA ILE A 37 6.43 -0.82 -13.12
C ILE A 37 6.26 -1.04 -11.61
N HIS A 38 6.76 -2.15 -11.08
CA HIS A 38 6.68 -2.46 -9.66
C HIS A 38 7.38 -1.40 -8.81
N GLN A 39 8.60 -1.00 -9.18
CA GLN A 39 9.30 0.12 -8.53
C GLN A 39 8.50 1.42 -8.60
N ALA A 40 7.96 1.77 -9.77
CA ALA A 40 7.16 2.98 -9.94
C ALA A 40 5.89 2.98 -9.06
N MET A 41 5.26 1.83 -8.86
CA MET A 41 4.13 1.70 -7.93
C MET A 41 4.53 1.90 -6.47
N ILE A 42 5.65 1.31 -6.04
CA ILE A 42 6.19 1.50 -4.69
C ILE A 42 6.48 2.99 -4.45
N TYR A 43 7.19 3.65 -5.37
CA TYR A 43 7.53 5.06 -5.24
C TYR A 43 6.30 5.97 -5.24
N ARG A 44 5.29 5.67 -6.07
CA ARG A 44 4.03 6.42 -6.07
C ARG A 44 3.26 6.26 -4.76
N THR A 45 3.22 5.04 -4.22
CA THR A 45 2.62 4.80 -2.90
C THR A 45 3.39 5.55 -1.82
N TYR A 46 4.72 5.47 -1.83
CA TYR A 46 5.57 6.15 -0.86
C TYR A 46 5.42 7.68 -0.90
N ASP A 47 5.41 8.30 -2.09
CA ASP A 47 5.14 9.74 -2.26
C ASP A 47 3.78 10.14 -1.68
N LEU A 48 2.75 9.29 -1.85
CA LEU A 48 1.44 9.52 -1.25
C LEU A 48 1.52 9.51 0.29
N LEU A 49 2.24 8.55 0.88
CA LEU A 49 2.43 8.46 2.34
C LEU A 49 3.17 9.69 2.88
N GLN A 50 4.19 10.19 2.18
CA GLN A 50 4.96 11.38 2.60
C GLN A 50 4.12 12.67 2.67
N ARG A 51 2.98 12.72 1.99
CA ARG A 51 2.07 13.87 2.03
C ARG A 51 1.20 13.91 3.28
N ILE A 52 1.11 12.78 3.98
CA ILE A 52 0.39 12.71 5.25
C ILE A 52 1.32 13.27 6.33
N HIS A 53 1.00 14.47 6.80
CA HIS A 53 1.74 15.11 7.87
C HIS A 53 1.43 14.48 9.24
N HIS A 54 2.37 14.59 10.17
CA HIS A 54 2.25 14.07 11.55
C HIS A 54 2.16 12.54 11.67
N THR A 55 2.66 11.81 10.68
CA THR A 55 2.81 10.35 10.72
C THR A 55 4.24 9.95 10.41
N ASP A 56 4.73 8.91 11.09
CA ASP A 56 5.98 8.27 10.70
C ASP A 56 5.70 7.19 9.64
N ILE A 57 6.62 6.99 8.69
CA ILE A 57 6.53 5.90 7.70
C ILE A 57 7.43 4.77 8.16
N VAL A 58 6.84 3.60 8.38
CA VAL A 58 7.54 2.37 8.75
C VAL A 58 7.50 1.44 7.55
N VAL A 59 8.66 0.90 7.17
CA VAL A 59 8.81 0.01 6.03
C VAL A 59 9.22 -1.37 6.51
N VAL A 60 8.46 -2.37 6.09
CA VAL A 60 8.85 -3.78 6.17
C VAL A 60 8.93 -4.32 4.76
N GLN A 61 10.10 -4.82 4.38
CA GLN A 61 10.37 -5.31 3.04
C GLN A 61 10.89 -6.73 3.05
N ASP A 62 10.52 -7.48 2.01
CA ASP A 62 10.80 -8.90 1.84
C ASP A 62 11.72 -9.11 0.63
N GLY A 63 13.03 -9.18 0.85
CA GLY A 63 14.03 -9.26 -0.23
C GLY A 63 14.49 -7.88 -0.71
N GLU A 64 15.06 -7.83 -1.92
CA GLU A 64 15.55 -6.57 -2.48
C GLU A 64 14.40 -5.67 -2.90
N ALA A 65 14.42 -4.44 -2.36
CA ALA A 65 13.50 -3.36 -2.70
C ALA A 65 14.24 -2.02 -2.55
N PRO A 66 13.72 -0.93 -3.17
CA PRO A 66 14.37 0.37 -3.10
C PRO A 66 14.45 0.91 -1.67
N LEU A 67 15.57 1.58 -1.34
CA LEU A 67 15.67 2.38 -0.13
C LEU A 67 14.88 3.68 -0.30
N LEU A 68 14.00 3.94 0.66
CA LEU A 68 13.10 5.06 0.75
C LEU A 68 13.66 5.99 1.83
N ALA A 69 13.92 7.25 1.47
CA ALA A 69 14.48 8.24 2.39
C ALA A 69 13.55 8.45 3.59
N ASP A 70 14.07 8.90 4.73
CA ASP A 70 13.25 9.33 5.89
C ASP A 70 12.22 8.29 6.41
N ALA A 71 12.43 7.00 6.11
CA ALA A 71 11.59 5.89 6.56
C ALA A 71 12.28 5.07 7.66
N ILE A 72 11.49 4.53 8.58
CA ILE A 72 11.94 3.61 9.63
C ILE A 72 11.86 2.19 9.11
N TYR A 73 12.98 1.46 9.09
CA TYR A 73 13.03 0.09 8.60
C TYR A 73 12.91 -0.92 9.74
N LEU A 74 11.99 -1.86 9.59
CA LEU A 74 11.86 -3.02 10.47
C LEU A 74 12.17 -4.31 9.70
N PRO A 75 12.82 -5.29 10.34
CA PRO A 75 13.06 -6.58 9.72
C PRO A 75 11.73 -7.32 9.53
N GLN A 76 11.56 -7.97 8.38
CA GLN A 76 10.46 -8.91 8.22
C GLN A 76 10.75 -10.18 9.03
N ARG A 77 9.76 -10.64 9.81
CA ARG A 77 9.91 -11.82 10.67
C ARG A 77 8.71 -12.76 10.52
N GLY A 78 8.97 -14.04 10.27
CA GLY A 78 7.91 -15.03 10.12
C GLY A 78 8.24 -16.02 9.00
N THR A 79 7.56 -17.15 9.02
CA THR A 79 7.73 -18.23 8.04
C THR A 79 6.69 -18.18 6.92
N ASN A 80 5.62 -17.42 7.10
CA ASN A 80 4.51 -17.28 6.17
C ASN A 80 3.95 -15.85 6.20
N LEU A 81 3.08 -15.53 5.23
CA LEU A 81 2.55 -14.16 5.07
C LEU A 81 1.77 -13.70 6.31
N ASN A 82 1.05 -14.60 6.97
CA ASN A 82 0.34 -14.30 8.21
C ASN A 82 1.27 -13.80 9.31
N GLU A 83 2.30 -14.59 9.60
CA GLU A 83 3.30 -14.28 10.61
C GLU A 83 4.02 -12.98 10.26
N CYS A 84 4.48 -12.84 9.02
CA CYS A 84 5.16 -11.62 8.56
C CYS A 84 4.31 -10.36 8.71
N PHE A 85 3.02 -10.43 8.40
CA PHE A 85 2.12 -9.28 8.52
C PHE A 85 1.84 -8.95 10.00
N CYS A 86 1.55 -9.97 10.82
CA CYS A 86 1.23 -9.77 12.23
C CYS A 86 2.45 -9.28 13.03
N THR A 87 3.66 -9.81 12.77
CA THR A 87 4.89 -9.34 13.42
C THR A 87 5.24 -7.93 12.99
N ALA A 88 5.06 -7.57 11.70
CA ALA A 88 5.26 -6.20 11.22
C ALA A 88 4.37 -5.19 11.97
N LEU A 89 3.09 -5.53 12.17
CA LEU A 89 2.18 -4.73 12.99
C LEU A 89 2.65 -4.64 14.44
N GLN A 90 2.98 -5.78 15.06
CA GLN A 90 3.44 -5.83 16.45
C GLN A 90 4.71 -5.00 16.69
N ASP A 91 5.69 -5.13 15.80
CA ASP A 91 6.96 -4.42 15.88
C ASP A 91 6.74 -2.92 15.65
N THR A 92 5.84 -2.54 14.74
CA THR A 92 5.43 -1.15 14.57
C THR A 92 4.80 -0.62 15.86
N PHE A 93 3.82 -1.31 16.45
CA PHE A 93 3.22 -0.89 17.72
C PHE A 93 4.23 -0.85 18.88
N ALA A 94 5.28 -1.69 18.86
CA ALA A 94 6.35 -1.67 19.85
C ALA A 94 7.20 -0.39 19.83
N LEU A 95 7.18 0.37 18.72
CA LEU A 95 7.79 1.71 18.61
C LEU A 95 6.98 2.82 19.32
N GLY A 96 5.83 2.47 19.91
CA GLY A 96 4.99 3.39 20.69
C GLY A 96 3.91 4.11 19.90
N TYR A 97 3.56 3.63 18.70
CA TYR A 97 2.40 4.14 17.95
C TYR A 97 1.10 3.63 18.57
N GLU A 98 0.05 4.45 18.53
CA GLU A 98 -1.29 4.10 18.99
C GLU A 98 -2.20 3.64 17.84
N ARG A 99 -1.91 4.14 16.62
CA ARG A 99 -2.63 3.85 15.40
C ARG A 99 -1.64 3.48 14.31
N VAL A 100 -1.90 2.37 13.63
CA VAL A 100 -1.12 1.95 12.46
C VAL A 100 -2.07 1.77 11.29
N VAL A 101 -1.70 2.32 10.14
CA VAL A 101 -2.35 2.05 8.86
C VAL A 101 -1.37 1.28 7.98
N ALA A 102 -1.66 0.00 7.77
CA ALA A 102 -0.89 -0.88 6.91
C ALA A 102 -1.41 -0.80 5.47
N VAL A 103 -0.51 -0.64 4.51
CA VAL A 103 -0.79 -0.60 3.08
C VAL A 103 0.24 -1.40 2.29
N GLY A 104 -0.19 -1.99 1.17
CA GLY A 104 0.71 -2.58 0.17
C GLY A 104 1.37 -1.52 -0.72
N GLY A 105 2.54 -1.84 -1.28
CA GLY A 105 3.26 -0.96 -2.23
C GLY A 105 2.73 -0.99 -3.67
N ASP A 106 1.72 -1.80 -3.94
CA ASP A 106 1.29 -2.30 -5.25
C ASP A 106 -0.11 -1.85 -5.67
N ILE A 107 -0.67 -0.85 -4.97
CA ILE A 107 -2.02 -0.34 -5.23
C ILE A 107 -1.93 1.07 -5.82
N PRO A 108 -1.75 1.22 -7.15
CA PRO A 108 -1.61 2.53 -7.79
C PRO A 108 -2.89 3.37 -7.76
N THR A 109 -4.00 2.79 -7.31
CA THR A 109 -5.29 3.46 -7.15
C THR A 109 -5.52 3.97 -5.72
N LEU A 110 -4.63 3.68 -4.76
CA LEU A 110 -4.72 4.20 -3.38
C LEU A 110 -4.74 5.72 -3.39
N ASP A 111 -5.59 6.37 -2.61
CA ASP A 111 -5.59 7.83 -2.48
C ASP A 111 -5.45 8.30 -1.02
N SER A 112 -5.22 9.60 -0.84
CA SER A 112 -5.01 10.18 0.48
C SER A 112 -6.25 10.13 1.37
N ASN A 113 -7.45 10.10 0.77
CA ASN A 113 -8.70 10.03 1.52
C ASN A 113 -8.87 8.65 2.18
N ASP A 114 -8.44 7.57 1.52
CA ASP A 114 -8.37 6.24 2.14
C ASP A 114 -7.49 6.26 3.40
N LEU A 115 -6.31 6.88 3.31
CA LEU A 115 -5.35 7.00 4.40
C LEU A 115 -5.90 7.84 5.56
N TYR A 116 -6.51 8.99 5.27
CA TYR A 116 -7.07 9.85 6.31
C TYR A 116 -8.23 9.20 7.07
N GLN A 117 -9.14 8.50 6.36
CA GLN A 117 -10.20 7.74 7.02
C GLN A 117 -9.63 6.67 7.96
N ALA A 118 -8.61 5.95 7.50
CA ALA A 118 -7.95 4.93 8.31
C ALA A 118 -7.19 5.51 9.52
N LEU A 119 -6.55 6.66 9.38
CA LEU A 119 -5.76 7.30 10.44
C LEU A 119 -6.62 7.92 11.54
N TYR A 120 -7.73 8.54 11.17
CA TYR A 120 -8.57 9.30 12.10
C TYR A 120 -9.74 8.51 12.71
N SER A 121 -9.99 7.28 12.25
CA SER A 121 -10.95 6.38 12.89
C SER A 121 -10.38 5.72 14.16
N ASN A 122 -11.24 5.50 15.16
CA ASN A 122 -10.94 4.69 16.34
C ASN A 122 -11.33 3.20 16.13
N GLU A 123 -12.02 2.89 15.04
CA GLU A 123 -12.46 1.56 14.66
C GLU A 123 -11.41 0.86 13.79
N VAL A 124 -11.61 -0.43 13.54
CA VAL A 124 -10.85 -1.11 12.48
C VAL A 124 -11.35 -0.57 11.15
N VAL A 125 -10.45 -0.13 10.28
CA VAL A 125 -10.77 0.36 8.93
C VAL A 125 -10.14 -0.59 7.92
N LEU A 126 -10.93 -1.17 7.02
CA LEU A 126 -10.43 -2.07 5.99
C LEU A 126 -10.78 -1.59 4.59
N GLY A 127 -9.80 -1.59 3.70
CA GLY A 127 -9.98 -1.38 2.27
C GLY A 127 -10.01 -2.71 1.54
N PRO A 128 -11.17 -3.24 1.10
CA PRO A 128 -11.24 -4.52 0.40
C PRO A 128 -10.58 -4.45 -0.98
N SER A 129 -9.85 -5.50 -1.36
CA SER A 129 -9.32 -5.68 -2.73
C SER A 129 -10.25 -6.56 -3.57
N CYS A 130 -10.17 -6.48 -4.90
CA CYS A 130 -11.02 -7.27 -5.80
C CYS A 130 -10.71 -8.77 -5.79
N ASP A 131 -9.51 -9.17 -5.40
CA ASP A 131 -9.05 -10.56 -5.33
C ASP A 131 -9.58 -11.32 -4.09
N GLY A 132 -10.20 -10.62 -3.14
CA GLY A 132 -10.74 -11.18 -1.90
C GLY A 132 -9.90 -10.92 -0.65
N GLY A 133 -8.81 -10.16 -0.76
CA GLY A 133 -8.03 -9.65 0.36
C GLY A 133 -8.42 -8.23 0.80
N PHE A 134 -7.43 -7.48 1.29
CA PHE A 134 -7.53 -6.06 1.58
C PHE A 134 -6.25 -5.33 1.15
N TYR A 135 -6.40 -4.11 0.64
CA TYR A 135 -5.30 -3.24 0.25
C TYR A 135 -4.85 -2.28 1.36
N LEU A 136 -5.72 -2.08 2.36
CA LEU A 136 -5.49 -1.19 3.50
C LEU A 136 -6.08 -1.80 4.78
N ALA A 137 -5.35 -1.68 5.89
CA ALA A 137 -5.86 -1.95 7.22
C ALA A 137 -5.42 -0.87 8.22
N GLY A 138 -6.35 -0.09 8.73
CA GLY A 138 -6.15 0.85 9.84
C GLY A 138 -6.65 0.24 11.15
N LEU A 139 -5.78 0.17 12.17
CA LEU A 139 -6.11 -0.52 13.41
C LEU A 139 -5.34 0.00 14.62
N GLY A 140 -5.84 -0.31 15.82
CA GLY A 140 -5.11 -0.15 17.08
C GLY A 140 -4.36 -1.43 17.48
N LYS A 141 -3.52 -1.34 18.52
CA LYS A 141 -2.66 -2.46 18.98
C LYS A 141 -3.45 -3.72 19.34
N GLU A 142 -4.59 -3.57 20.02
CA GLU A 142 -5.42 -4.70 20.47
C GLU A 142 -6.11 -5.44 19.31
N ASP A 143 -6.24 -4.79 18.15
CA ASP A 143 -6.93 -5.33 16.98
C ASP A 143 -6.02 -6.24 16.13
N VAL A 144 -4.70 -6.25 16.38
CA VAL A 144 -3.75 -7.11 15.65
C VAL A 144 -4.15 -8.59 15.74
N ARG A 145 -4.73 -9.00 16.88
CA ARG A 145 -5.18 -10.38 17.10
C ARG A 145 -6.17 -10.89 16.06
N PHE A 146 -6.94 -10.01 15.40
CA PHE A 146 -7.92 -10.39 14.38
C PHE A 146 -7.27 -10.88 13.09
N PHE A 147 -6.01 -10.52 12.85
CA PHE A 147 -5.28 -10.88 11.64
C PHE A 147 -4.57 -12.22 11.74
N ASN A 148 -4.45 -12.79 12.94
CA ASN A 148 -3.83 -14.10 13.16
C ASN A 148 -4.62 -15.23 12.48
N ASN A 149 -3.94 -16.21 11.88
CA ASN A 149 -4.57 -17.40 11.28
C ASN A 149 -5.71 -17.04 10.31
N LEU A 150 -5.52 -15.98 9.51
CA LEU A 150 -6.39 -15.72 8.37
C LEU A 150 -6.00 -16.64 7.19
N PRO A 151 -6.94 -16.97 6.28
CA PRO A 151 -6.65 -17.76 5.10
C PRO A 151 -5.97 -16.88 4.02
N TRP A 152 -4.72 -16.50 4.25
CA TRP A 152 -3.95 -15.66 3.33
C TRP A 152 -3.86 -16.26 1.93
N ARG A 153 -3.91 -15.37 0.92
CA ARG A 153 -3.93 -15.72 -0.51
C ARG A 153 -5.15 -16.53 -0.95
N GLN A 154 -6.27 -16.41 -0.23
CA GLN A 154 -7.54 -17.03 -0.59
C GLN A 154 -8.59 -15.95 -0.78
N SER A 155 -9.50 -16.15 -1.74
CA SER A 155 -10.51 -15.16 -2.14
C SER A 155 -11.56 -14.84 -1.06
N HIS A 156 -11.62 -15.65 -0.02
CA HIS A 156 -12.49 -15.46 1.14
C HIS A 156 -11.76 -14.89 2.37
N LEU A 157 -10.53 -14.39 2.23
CA LEU A 157 -9.79 -13.80 3.35
C LEU A 157 -10.57 -12.63 3.97
N PHE A 158 -11.06 -11.72 3.15
CA PHE A 158 -11.74 -10.52 3.62
C PHE A 158 -13.04 -10.86 4.34
N SER A 159 -13.85 -11.77 3.78
CA SER A 159 -15.10 -12.21 4.40
C SER A 159 -14.83 -12.86 5.77
N HIS A 160 -13.80 -13.72 5.86
CA HIS A 160 -13.44 -14.35 7.12
C HIS A 160 -12.99 -13.32 8.18
N LEU A 161 -12.24 -12.28 7.78
CA LEU A 161 -11.83 -11.20 8.69
C LEU A 161 -13.05 -10.40 9.19
N ILE A 162 -13.99 -10.08 8.31
CA ILE A 162 -15.22 -9.35 8.68
C ILE A 162 -16.07 -10.18 9.64
N GLU A 163 -16.27 -11.47 9.37
CA GLU A 163 -17.00 -12.39 10.26
C GLU A 163 -16.36 -12.42 11.65
N ARG A 164 -15.03 -12.55 11.70
CA ARG A 164 -14.28 -12.59 12.96
C ARG A 164 -14.41 -11.30 13.79
N LEU A 165 -14.40 -10.15 13.13
CA LEU A 165 -14.63 -8.85 13.77
C LEU A 165 -16.07 -8.75 14.32
N ALA A 166 -17.04 -9.20 13.54
CA ALA A 166 -18.45 -9.22 13.92
C ALA A 166 -18.73 -10.14 15.13
N ASP A 167 -18.18 -11.36 15.12
CA ASP A 167 -18.30 -12.32 16.23
C ASP A 167 -17.73 -11.75 17.54
N SER A 168 -16.71 -10.91 17.42
CA SER A 168 -16.05 -10.25 18.56
C SER A 168 -16.68 -8.90 18.92
N ARG A 169 -17.77 -8.50 18.24
CA ARG A 169 -18.45 -7.20 18.38
C ARG A 169 -17.50 -6.00 18.21
N ARG A 170 -16.44 -6.16 17.42
CA ARG A 170 -15.53 -5.06 17.09
C ARG A 170 -16.05 -4.36 15.83
N CYS A 171 -16.37 -3.07 15.94
CA CYS A 171 -16.84 -2.33 14.78
C CYS A 171 -15.73 -2.20 13.73
N CYS A 172 -16.15 -2.28 12.48
CA CYS A 172 -15.28 -2.19 11.32
C CYS A 172 -15.91 -1.25 10.29
N GLU A 173 -15.16 -0.23 9.90
CA GLU A 173 -15.47 0.61 8.74
C GLU A 173 -14.85 -0.03 7.49
N GLN A 174 -15.59 -0.02 6.39
CA GLN A 174 -15.11 -0.53 5.10
C GLN A 174 -14.99 0.61 4.11
N LEU A 175 -13.79 0.78 3.54
CA LEU A 175 -13.54 1.72 2.46
C LEU A 175 -14.06 1.17 1.13
N PRO A 176 -14.12 1.98 0.06
CA PRO A 176 -14.45 1.49 -1.26
C PRO A 176 -13.51 0.36 -1.70
N ARG A 177 -14.07 -0.65 -2.36
CA ARG A 177 -13.29 -1.76 -2.93
C ARG A 177 -12.43 -1.25 -4.08
N ARG A 178 -11.14 -1.60 -4.06
CA ARG A 178 -10.18 -1.25 -5.13
C ARG A 178 -9.60 -2.51 -5.77
N ARG A 179 -9.05 -2.36 -6.98
CA ARG A 179 -8.34 -3.43 -7.68
C ARG A 179 -6.83 -3.21 -7.58
N ASP A 180 -6.14 -4.22 -7.09
CA ASP A 180 -4.69 -4.41 -7.16
C ASP A 180 -4.25 -4.78 -8.58
N ILE A 181 -3.01 -4.43 -8.92
CA ILE A 181 -2.44 -4.79 -10.22
C ILE A 181 -1.37 -5.83 -9.97
N ASP A 182 -1.75 -7.10 -10.13
CA ASP A 182 -0.89 -8.26 -9.81
C ASP A 182 -0.56 -9.15 -11.00
N HIS A 183 -1.41 -9.16 -12.02
CA HIS A 183 -1.34 -10.10 -13.14
C HIS A 183 -1.35 -9.42 -14.51
N ALA A 184 -0.90 -10.16 -15.53
CA ALA A 184 -0.75 -9.63 -16.88
C ALA A 184 -2.07 -9.11 -17.48
N THR A 185 -3.20 -9.71 -17.11
CA THR A 185 -4.53 -9.24 -17.52
C THR A 185 -4.83 -7.84 -16.99
N ASP A 186 -4.49 -7.58 -15.72
CA ASP A 186 -4.70 -6.28 -15.08
C ASP A 186 -3.65 -5.29 -15.54
N GLY A 187 -2.41 -5.74 -15.71
CA GLY A 187 -1.33 -4.97 -16.31
C GLY A 187 -1.70 -4.40 -17.67
N ARG A 188 -2.19 -5.25 -18.58
CA ARG A 188 -2.63 -4.84 -19.92
C ARG A 188 -3.83 -3.90 -19.89
N LYS A 189 -4.84 -4.18 -19.06
CA LYS A 189 -6.01 -3.30 -18.91
C LYS A 189 -5.64 -1.91 -18.39
N ASN A 190 -4.58 -1.83 -17.58
CA ASN A 190 -4.10 -0.61 -16.96
C ASN A 190 -2.80 -0.08 -17.59
N ALA A 191 -2.46 -0.52 -18.81
CA ALA A 191 -1.17 -0.20 -19.44
C ALA A 191 -0.89 1.31 -19.49
N SER A 192 -1.90 2.12 -19.78
CA SER A 192 -1.76 3.58 -19.82
C SER A 192 -1.40 4.17 -18.45
N LEU A 193 -2.01 3.69 -17.36
CA LEU A 193 -1.67 4.09 -16.00
C LEU A 193 -0.24 3.66 -15.65
N LEU A 194 0.10 2.40 -15.94
CA LEU A 194 1.42 1.85 -15.61
C LEU A 194 2.54 2.57 -16.37
N MET A 195 2.36 2.84 -17.66
CA MET A 195 3.33 3.58 -18.46
C MET A 195 3.46 5.03 -18.00
N LYS A 196 2.37 5.66 -17.54
CA LYS A 196 2.42 6.98 -16.91
C LYS A 196 3.23 6.94 -15.62
N LEU A 197 3.03 5.95 -14.76
CA LEU A 197 3.78 5.78 -13.51
C LEU A 197 5.28 5.62 -13.80
N VAL A 198 5.64 4.76 -14.75
CA VAL A 198 7.04 4.57 -15.16
C VAL A 198 7.61 5.85 -15.74
N HIS A 199 6.87 6.57 -16.59
CA HIS A 199 7.32 7.85 -17.15
C HIS A 199 7.57 8.89 -16.06
N VAL A 200 6.63 9.05 -15.11
CA VAL A 200 6.80 9.99 -14.00
C VAL A 200 8.00 9.59 -13.14
N TRP A 201 8.11 8.31 -12.81
CA TRP A 201 9.26 7.78 -12.07
C TRP A 201 10.59 8.09 -12.79
N LEU A 202 10.70 7.76 -14.08
CA LEU A 202 11.89 8.04 -14.90
C LEU A 202 12.21 9.53 -15.06
N ASN A 203 11.24 10.45 -14.95
CA ASN A 203 11.49 11.88 -15.08
C ASN A 203 11.73 12.59 -13.74
N ILE A 204 11.20 12.07 -12.64
CA ILE A 204 11.39 12.64 -11.30
C ILE A 204 12.71 12.14 -10.68
N TYR A 205 13.03 10.85 -10.81
CA TYR A 205 14.14 10.24 -10.06
C TYR A 205 15.58 10.54 -10.54
N PRO A 206 15.86 10.84 -11.83
CA PRO A 206 17.20 11.29 -12.24
C PRO A 206 17.59 12.61 -11.56
N SER A 207 16.59 13.43 -11.22
CA SER A 207 16.78 14.74 -10.58
C SER A 207 17.15 14.61 -9.09
N ILE A 208 16.64 13.59 -8.39
CA ILE A 208 16.85 13.35 -6.95
C ILE A 208 18.27 12.82 -6.67
N HIS A 209 18.86 12.06 -7.59
CA HIS A 209 20.28 11.64 -7.47
C HIS A 209 21.28 12.79 -7.65
N SER A 210 20.82 13.97 -8.11
CA SER A 210 21.69 15.13 -8.31
C SER A 210 21.58 16.20 -7.21
N ARG A 211 20.49 16.26 -6.45
CA ARG A 211 20.30 17.25 -5.38
C ARG A 211 19.40 16.72 -4.27
N SER A 212 19.93 16.62 -3.06
CA SER A 212 19.11 16.68 -1.86
C SER A 212 18.28 17.97 -1.90
N THR A 213 17.03 17.91 -1.42
CA THR A 213 16.07 19.02 -1.31
C THR A 213 15.38 19.50 -2.60
N ALA A 214 14.38 18.74 -3.08
CA ALA A 214 13.23 19.32 -3.78
C ALA A 214 11.99 18.43 -3.63
N ARG A 215 10.95 18.92 -2.94
CA ARG A 215 9.62 18.30 -2.87
C ARG A 215 9.01 18.24 -4.28
N GLY A 216 9.00 17.07 -4.91
CA GLY A 216 8.33 16.84 -6.18
C GLY A 216 6.83 16.59 -5.96
N GLN A 217 5.97 17.57 -6.25
CA GLN A 217 4.52 17.36 -6.23
C GLN A 217 4.08 16.58 -7.48
N PHE A 218 3.57 15.36 -7.29
CA PHE A 218 2.70 14.67 -8.25
C PHE A 218 1.41 15.49 -8.44
N LEU A 219 1.25 16.14 -9.60
CA LEU A 219 0.05 16.92 -9.96
C LEU A 219 -0.92 16.02 -10.73
N THR A 220 -2.02 15.63 -10.08
CA THR A 220 -3.10 14.83 -10.67
C THR A 220 -3.95 15.59 -11.68
N ASP A 221 -3.92 16.93 -11.62
CA ASP A 221 -4.92 17.78 -12.28
C ASP A 221 -4.62 18.11 -13.75
N ARG A 222 -3.53 17.54 -14.30
CA ARG A 222 -3.18 17.63 -15.73
C ARG A 222 -3.29 16.27 -16.45
N ILE A 223 -4.09 15.35 -15.91
CA ILE A 223 -4.30 14.03 -16.50
C ILE A 223 -5.60 14.08 -17.34
N PRO A 224 -5.53 14.17 -18.69
CA PRO A 224 -6.72 13.97 -19.51
C PRO A 224 -7.21 12.53 -19.39
N GLU A 225 -8.54 12.35 -19.36
CA GLU A 225 -9.18 11.04 -19.35
C GLU A 225 -8.77 10.21 -20.58
N PRO A 226 -8.41 8.92 -20.41
CA PRO A 226 -7.95 8.11 -21.52
C PRO A 226 -9.10 7.76 -22.47
N ARG A 227 -8.95 8.08 -23.76
CA ARG A 227 -9.80 7.51 -24.81
C ARG A 227 -9.40 6.06 -25.04
N TYR A 228 -10.24 5.13 -24.58
CA TYR A 228 -10.04 3.67 -24.59
C TYR A 228 -9.97 3.01 -25.98
N SER A 229 -9.95 3.77 -27.08
CA SER A 229 -10.09 3.25 -28.45
C SER A 229 -8.79 3.18 -29.27
N ALA A 230 -7.61 3.47 -28.69
CA ALA A 230 -6.37 3.65 -29.47
C ALA A 230 -5.21 2.71 -29.08
N LEU A 231 -5.48 1.52 -28.54
CA LEU A 231 -4.43 0.50 -28.34
C LEU A 231 -4.52 -0.57 -29.44
N PRO A 232 -3.40 -0.96 -30.07
CA PRO A 232 -3.39 -2.02 -31.07
C PRO A 232 -3.80 -3.37 -30.42
N PRO A 233 -4.50 -4.26 -31.16
CA PRO A 233 -4.92 -5.55 -30.63
C PRO A 233 -3.68 -6.40 -30.26
N PRO A 234 -3.80 -7.27 -29.24
CA PRO A 234 -2.68 -8.06 -28.74
C PRO A 234 -2.12 -8.98 -29.84
N VAL A 235 -0.80 -8.92 -30.02
CA VAL A 235 -0.06 -9.88 -30.84
C VAL A 235 0.21 -11.11 -29.99
N PHE A 236 -0.39 -12.24 -30.35
CA PHE A 236 -0.08 -13.54 -29.76
C PHE A 236 1.09 -14.14 -30.55
N SER A 237 2.29 -14.23 -29.97
CA SER A 237 3.30 -15.15 -30.48
C SER A 237 3.05 -16.51 -29.85
N LEU A 238 2.58 -17.47 -30.65
CA LEU A 238 2.60 -18.88 -30.28
C LEU A 238 4.03 -19.39 -30.41
N ALA A 239 4.64 -19.76 -29.29
CA ALA A 239 5.78 -20.67 -29.21
C ALA A 239 5.73 -21.39 -27.86
#